data_AF-A0A4P9ZSB6-F1
#
_entry.id   AF-A0A4P9ZSB6-F1
#
_cell.length_a   1.000
_cell.length_b   1.000
_cell.length_c   1.000
_cell.angle_alpha   90.00
_cell.angle_beta   90.00
_cell.angle_gamma   90.00
#
_symmetry.space_group_name_H-M   'P 1'
#
loop_
_entity.id
_entity.type
_entity.pdbx_description
1 polymer ?
#
loop_
_entity_poly.entity_id
_entity_poly.type
_entity_poly.pdbx_seq_one_letter_code
_entity_poly.pdbx_strand_id
1 'polypeptide(L)'
;MPPKLVKRTQLLQGVSGQMLKSRTILRPAIVNDFGYWSQALSNYNPKKVLMCDFDNKYALLTKPIVDKSPDRFGFFKMPSSKSFLHTDDLITTLSLDPTLPPPDPNAVTSPIMVTGSLNRIASNNNLVFRMLIQSINRDGIFKYGRVIHNLIMPMEDWGICDFKGMEKIKKHSLMILAEVAGTIKRIPIDPKAEILNRPSFLFQFTPSETRNIQAPTNSFTRVLTILFTRSSEAWPEPAMRLENGDLIISQVDIDPDKPVRQLTLKELDQIAMAYDALL
;
A
#
# COMPACT_ATOMS: atom_id res chain seq x y z
N MET A 1 30.86 -18.09 1.01
CA MET A 1 30.55 -17.81 2.42
C MET A 1 29.16 -17.19 2.48
N PRO A 2 28.22 -17.68 3.29
CA PRO A 2 26.95 -17.01 3.45
C PRO A 2 27.20 -15.62 4.07
N PRO A 3 26.56 -14.55 3.58
CA PRO A 3 26.76 -13.21 4.10
C PRO A 3 26.56 -13.19 5.62
N LYS A 4 27.41 -12.42 6.31
CA LYS A 4 27.33 -12.25 7.76
C LYS A 4 25.93 -11.78 8.08
N LEU A 5 25.19 -12.66 8.75
CA LEU A 5 23.87 -12.44 9.32
C LEU A 5 23.80 -11.08 10.03
N VAL A 6 23.35 -10.07 9.30
CA VAL A 6 22.77 -8.86 9.86
C VAL A 6 21.80 -9.34 10.94
N LYS A 7 21.90 -8.79 12.15
CA LYS A 7 21.10 -9.22 13.30
C LYS A 7 19.64 -9.28 12.84
N ARG A 8 19.14 -10.51 12.62
CA ARG A 8 17.85 -10.84 11.96
C ARG A 8 16.66 -10.09 12.58
N THR A 9 16.82 -9.60 13.79
CA THR A 9 15.88 -8.78 14.56
C THR A 9 15.72 -7.35 14.04
N GLN A 10 16.71 -6.75 13.37
CA GLN A 10 16.67 -5.35 12.92
C GLN A 10 15.64 -5.07 11.82
N LEU A 11 15.34 -6.10 11.01
CA LEU A 11 14.34 -6.05 9.95
C LEU A 11 12.93 -5.70 10.44
N LEU A 12 12.63 -6.08 11.67
CA LEU A 12 11.34 -5.85 12.32
C LEU A 12 11.40 -4.77 13.39
N GLN A 13 12.51 -4.03 13.55
CA GLN A 13 12.60 -2.95 14.55
C GLN A 13 11.58 -1.82 14.29
N GLY A 14 11.07 -1.69 13.07
CA GLY A 14 9.96 -0.79 12.73
C GLY A 14 8.55 -1.40 12.82
N VAL A 15 8.43 -2.71 13.07
CA VAL A 15 7.15 -3.41 13.25
C VAL A 15 7.03 -3.78 14.73
N SER A 16 6.10 -3.13 15.45
CA SER A 16 5.93 -3.38 16.89
C SER A 16 5.75 -4.87 17.19
N GLY A 17 6.58 -5.43 18.08
CA GLY A 17 6.48 -6.83 18.49
C GLY A 17 5.11 -7.18 19.08
N GLN A 18 4.40 -6.20 19.65
CA GLN A 18 3.01 -6.36 20.09
C GLN A 18 2.03 -6.55 18.93
N MET A 19 2.27 -5.89 17.78
CA MET A 19 1.45 -6.08 16.58
C MET A 19 1.65 -7.47 15.98
N LEU A 20 2.89 -7.98 15.98
CA LEU A 20 3.20 -9.34 15.50
C LEU A 20 2.48 -10.42 16.33
N LYS A 21 2.36 -10.22 17.64
CA LYS A 21 1.73 -11.15 18.58
C LYS A 21 0.20 -11.09 18.61
N SER A 22 -0.41 -10.03 18.09
CA SER A 22 -1.87 -9.81 18.17
C SER A 22 -2.60 -10.04 16.84
N ARG A 23 -1.88 -10.14 15.72
CA ARG A 23 -2.47 -10.16 14.37
C ARG A 23 -2.02 -11.35 13.55
N THR A 24 -2.88 -11.75 12.62
CA THR A 24 -2.50 -12.65 11.53
C THR A 24 -1.71 -11.86 10.50
N ILE A 25 -0.54 -12.38 10.14
CA ILE A 25 0.41 -11.72 9.25
C ILE A 25 0.28 -12.33 7.87
N LEU A 26 -0.06 -11.51 6.88
CA LEU A 26 0.00 -11.88 5.48
C LEU A 26 1.36 -11.47 4.91
N ARG A 27 2.10 -12.46 4.44
CA ARG A 27 3.40 -12.25 3.83
C ARG A 27 3.31 -12.56 2.33
N PRO A 28 3.30 -11.53 1.45
CA PRO A 28 3.52 -11.76 0.03
C PRO A 28 4.89 -12.42 -0.18
N ALA A 29 4.94 -13.54 -0.89
CA ALA A 29 6.18 -14.07 -1.45
C ALA A 29 6.53 -13.29 -2.73
N ILE A 30 6.77 -11.98 -2.60
CA ILE A 30 7.24 -11.15 -3.71
C ILE A 30 8.77 -11.24 -3.73
N VAL A 31 9.23 -12.17 -4.57
CA VAL A 31 10.57 -12.38 -5.15
C VAL A 31 11.81 -11.98 -4.34
N ASN A 32 12.73 -12.94 -4.15
CA ASN A 32 14.11 -12.85 -3.60
C ASN A 32 14.33 -12.95 -2.08
N ASP A 33 13.29 -13.21 -1.28
CA ASP A 33 13.47 -13.18 0.16
C ASP A 33 14.16 -14.46 0.73
N PHE A 34 14.38 -15.53 -0.05
CA PHE A 34 15.04 -16.79 0.39
C PHE A 34 14.59 -17.34 1.78
N GLY A 35 13.39 -16.94 2.25
CA GLY A 35 12.89 -17.27 3.59
C GLY A 35 13.41 -16.40 4.75
N TYR A 36 14.27 -15.41 4.52
CA TYR A 36 14.86 -14.57 5.57
C TYR A 36 13.83 -13.82 6.40
N TRP A 37 12.81 -13.21 5.77
CA TRP A 37 11.75 -12.51 6.48
C TRP A 37 10.86 -13.47 7.29
N SER A 38 10.55 -14.68 6.78
CA SER A 38 9.84 -15.67 7.61
C SER A 38 10.68 -16.16 8.77
N GLN A 39 11.99 -16.33 8.57
CA GLN A 39 12.89 -16.71 9.66
C GLN A 39 13.05 -15.59 10.69
N ALA A 40 13.01 -14.32 10.25
CA ALA A 40 12.95 -13.18 11.15
C ALA A 40 11.64 -13.22 11.96
N LEU A 41 10.49 -13.36 11.28
CA LEU A 41 9.18 -13.47 11.91
C LEU A 41 9.11 -14.62 12.92
N SER A 42 9.69 -15.79 12.64
CA SER A 42 9.68 -16.92 13.58
C SER A 42 10.34 -16.62 14.93
N ASN A 43 11.28 -15.67 14.98
CA ASN A 43 11.93 -15.26 16.23
C ASN A 43 11.07 -14.32 17.09
N TYR A 44 9.98 -13.77 16.54
CA TYR A 44 9.11 -12.81 17.24
C TYR A 44 7.84 -13.43 17.83
N ASN A 45 7.69 -14.76 17.73
CA ASN A 45 6.51 -15.51 18.18
C ASN A 45 5.18 -14.88 17.71
N PRO A 46 4.97 -14.74 16.39
CA PRO A 46 3.76 -14.13 15.84
C PRO A 46 2.53 -15.00 16.15
N LYS A 47 1.35 -14.38 16.18
CA LYS A 47 0.09 -15.13 16.36
C LYS A 47 -0.09 -16.16 15.25
N LYS A 48 0.00 -15.70 13.99
CA LYS A 48 -0.09 -16.53 12.78
C LYS A 48 0.59 -15.82 11.62
N VAL A 49 1.27 -16.57 10.76
CA VAL A 49 1.89 -16.09 9.51
C VAL A 49 1.37 -16.95 8.38
N LEU A 50 0.67 -16.31 7.44
CA LEU A 50 0.25 -16.92 6.19
C LEU A 50 1.22 -16.47 5.10
N MET A 51 1.94 -17.44 4.57
CA MET A 51 2.91 -17.24 3.49
C MET A 51 2.20 -17.38 2.16
N CYS A 52 2.10 -16.29 1.41
CA CYS A 52 1.30 -16.25 0.21
C CYS A 52 2.19 -16.36 -1.03
N ASP A 53 2.17 -17.51 -1.68
CA ASP A 53 3.04 -17.84 -2.82
C ASP A 53 2.23 -18.13 -4.08
N PHE A 54 2.66 -17.55 -5.20
CA PHE A 54 2.03 -17.70 -6.51
C PHE A 54 2.55 -18.91 -7.28
N ASP A 55 3.83 -19.22 -7.13
CA ASP A 55 4.55 -20.17 -8.01
C ASP A 55 4.91 -21.47 -7.30
N ASN A 56 4.51 -21.65 -6.04
CA ASN A 56 4.94 -22.74 -5.13
C ASN A 56 6.47 -22.84 -4.91
N LYS A 57 7.27 -21.96 -5.53
CA LYS A 57 8.74 -21.95 -5.43
C LYS A 57 9.21 -21.61 -4.01
N TYR A 58 8.54 -20.66 -3.36
CA TYR A 58 8.87 -20.25 -2.00
C TYR A 58 8.26 -21.17 -0.95
N ALA A 59 7.16 -21.86 -1.29
CA ALA A 59 6.58 -22.88 -0.43
C ALA A 59 7.61 -23.96 -0.04
N LEU A 60 8.43 -24.42 -1.00
CA LEU A 60 9.51 -25.39 -0.72
C LEU A 60 10.58 -24.84 0.23
N LEU A 61 11.00 -23.58 0.03
CA LEU A 61 12.05 -22.96 0.85
C LEU A 61 11.63 -22.71 2.29
N THR A 62 10.34 -22.58 2.53
CA THR A 62 9.80 -22.17 3.83
C THR A 62 9.04 -23.30 4.52
N LYS A 63 8.90 -24.45 3.85
CA LYS A 63 8.39 -25.70 4.40
C LYS A 63 9.03 -26.08 5.74
N PRO A 64 10.36 -25.99 5.93
CA PRO A 64 10.95 -26.30 7.23
C PRO A 64 10.50 -25.38 8.36
N ILE A 65 10.04 -24.16 8.07
CA ILE A 65 9.51 -23.22 9.07
C ILE A 65 8.08 -23.63 9.44
N VAL A 66 7.26 -23.96 8.45
CA VAL A 66 5.89 -24.45 8.64
C VAL A 66 5.88 -25.78 9.39
N ASP A 67 6.69 -26.74 8.97
CA ASP A 67 6.76 -28.07 9.60
C ASP A 67 7.21 -27.99 11.08
N LYS A 68 8.03 -26.98 11.44
CA LYS A 68 8.49 -26.75 12.82
C LYS A 68 7.46 -26.04 13.71
N SER A 69 6.49 -25.33 13.14
CA SER A 69 5.52 -24.52 13.88
C SER A 69 4.21 -24.40 13.08
N PRO A 70 3.51 -25.51 12.83
CA PRO A 70 2.34 -25.56 11.95
C PRO A 70 1.13 -24.81 12.52
N ASP A 71 1.11 -24.58 13.83
CA ASP A 71 0.13 -23.78 14.54
C ASP A 71 0.29 -22.27 14.26
N ARG A 72 1.51 -21.82 13.98
CA ARG A 72 1.84 -20.40 13.76
C ARG A 72 2.14 -20.06 12.30
N PHE A 73 2.57 -21.03 11.50
CA PHE A 73 2.96 -20.79 10.12
C PHE A 73 2.15 -21.67 9.17
N GLY A 74 1.61 -21.07 8.12
CA GLY A 74 0.85 -21.77 7.09
C GLY A 74 1.20 -21.27 5.69
N PHE A 75 0.90 -22.12 4.71
CA PHE A 75 0.99 -21.76 3.29
C PHE A 75 -0.37 -21.40 2.73
N PHE A 76 -0.35 -20.36 1.91
CA PHE A 76 -1.47 -19.97 1.10
C PHE A 76 -1.03 -19.88 -0.36
N LYS A 77 -1.49 -20.84 -1.17
CA LYS A 77 -1.23 -20.82 -2.61
C LYS A 77 -2.18 -19.83 -3.27
N MET A 78 -1.62 -18.79 -3.87
CA MET A 78 -2.38 -17.74 -4.52
C MET A 78 -2.81 -18.15 -5.94
N PRO A 79 -4.05 -17.83 -6.36
CA PRO A 79 -4.47 -17.96 -7.74
C PRO A 79 -3.82 -16.86 -8.60
N SER A 80 -2.70 -17.19 -9.26
CA SER A 80 -2.03 -16.39 -10.30
C SER A 80 -1.41 -15.04 -9.88
N SER A 81 -0.41 -14.61 -10.65
CA SER A 81 0.58 -13.57 -10.33
C SER A 81 0.12 -12.10 -10.40
N LYS A 82 -1.16 -11.79 -10.62
CA LYS A 82 -1.55 -10.44 -11.08
C LYS A 82 -1.98 -9.43 -10.01
N SER A 83 -2.32 -9.82 -8.79
CA SER A 83 -2.35 -8.87 -7.66
C SER A 83 -2.60 -9.56 -6.31
N PHE A 84 -1.55 -9.74 -5.52
CA PHE A 84 -1.58 -10.40 -4.21
C PHE A 84 -2.66 -9.89 -3.26
N LEU A 85 -2.85 -8.58 -3.20
CA LEU A 85 -3.54 -7.90 -2.08
C LEU A 85 -5.01 -7.57 -2.37
N HIS A 86 -5.49 -7.91 -3.56
CA HIS A 86 -6.55 -7.11 -4.19
C HIS A 86 -7.67 -7.92 -4.85
N THR A 87 -7.74 -9.23 -4.64
CA THR A 87 -8.75 -10.10 -5.25
C THR A 87 -9.77 -10.61 -4.23
N ASP A 88 -11.00 -10.83 -4.67
CA ASP A 88 -12.03 -11.50 -3.87
C ASP A 88 -11.60 -12.94 -3.49
N ASP A 89 -10.69 -13.55 -4.25
CA ASP A 89 -10.11 -14.86 -3.93
C ASP A 89 -9.33 -14.86 -2.60
N LEU A 90 -8.57 -13.78 -2.33
CA LEU A 90 -7.86 -13.63 -1.06
C LEU A 90 -8.87 -13.57 0.09
N ILE A 91 -9.96 -12.82 -0.07
CA ILE A 91 -10.99 -12.68 0.96
C ILE A 91 -11.74 -13.97 1.19
N THR A 92 -12.14 -14.64 0.10
CA THR A 92 -12.79 -15.94 0.13
C THR A 92 -11.94 -16.95 0.88
N THR A 93 -10.62 -16.90 0.72
CA THR A 93 -9.77 -17.82 1.46
C THR A 93 -9.54 -17.41 2.91
N LEU A 94 -9.35 -16.12 3.18
CA LEU A 94 -9.22 -15.65 4.56
C LEU A 94 -10.48 -15.94 5.38
N SER A 95 -11.67 -15.91 4.76
CA SER A 95 -12.91 -16.28 5.44
C SER A 95 -13.03 -17.77 5.76
N LEU A 96 -12.17 -18.63 5.19
CA LEU A 96 -12.07 -20.04 5.56
C LEU A 96 -11.15 -20.26 6.78
N ASP A 97 -10.40 -19.25 7.22
CA ASP A 97 -9.56 -19.35 8.41
C ASP A 97 -10.39 -19.13 9.68
N PRO A 98 -10.68 -20.18 10.49
CA PRO A 98 -11.53 -20.04 11.67
C PRO A 98 -10.90 -19.19 12.78
N THR A 99 -9.62 -18.82 12.66
CA THR A 99 -8.92 -17.97 13.64
C THR A 99 -9.09 -16.47 13.37
N LEU A 100 -9.69 -16.10 12.24
CA LEU A 100 -10.01 -14.72 11.88
C LEU A 100 -11.47 -14.41 12.21
N PRO A 101 -11.77 -13.22 12.76
CA PRO A 101 -13.15 -12.78 12.89
C PRO A 101 -13.74 -12.50 11.49
N PRO A 102 -15.07 -12.45 11.36
CA PRO A 102 -15.72 -12.00 10.12
C PRO A 102 -15.18 -10.63 9.65
N PRO A 103 -15.15 -10.37 8.34
CA PRO A 103 -14.73 -9.06 7.82
C PRO A 103 -15.59 -7.93 8.38
N ASP A 104 -14.93 -6.93 8.98
CA ASP A 104 -15.53 -5.66 9.38
C ASP A 104 -14.71 -4.50 8.80
N PRO A 105 -15.21 -3.82 7.74
CA PRO A 105 -14.49 -2.70 7.10
C PRO A 105 -14.37 -1.48 8.01
N ASN A 106 -15.18 -1.38 9.07
CA ASN A 106 -15.16 -0.28 10.02
C ASN A 106 -14.23 -0.55 11.22
N ALA A 107 -13.63 -1.75 11.29
CA ALA A 107 -12.74 -2.10 12.38
C ALA A 107 -11.54 -1.15 12.45
N VAL A 108 -11.48 -0.41 13.57
CA VAL A 108 -10.40 0.51 13.94
C VAL A 108 -9.06 -0.22 13.91
N THR A 109 -9.01 -1.45 14.39
CA THR A 109 -7.83 -2.29 14.35
C THR A 109 -8.11 -3.54 13.54
N SER A 110 -7.41 -3.69 12.40
CA SER A 110 -7.51 -4.93 11.63
C SER A 110 -6.86 -6.10 12.39
N PRO A 111 -7.48 -7.30 12.39
CA PRO A 111 -6.83 -8.53 12.84
C PRO A 111 -5.72 -8.96 11.89
N ILE A 112 -5.59 -8.30 10.74
CA ILE A 112 -4.61 -8.59 9.70
C ILE A 112 -3.54 -7.49 9.63
N MET A 113 -2.32 -7.91 9.34
CA MET A 113 -1.24 -7.03 8.92
C MET A 113 -0.54 -7.62 7.70
N VAL A 114 -0.18 -6.77 6.75
CA VAL A 114 0.60 -7.16 5.58
C VAL A 114 2.05 -6.76 5.80
N THR A 115 2.98 -7.67 5.52
CA THR A 115 4.40 -7.33 5.57
C THR A 115 5.25 -8.15 4.62
N GLY A 116 6.23 -7.52 3.99
CA GLY A 116 7.14 -8.17 3.06
C GLY A 116 7.98 -7.15 2.30
N SER A 117 8.59 -7.58 1.20
CA SER A 117 9.37 -6.75 0.29
C SER A 117 8.64 -6.58 -1.05
N LEU A 118 8.67 -5.39 -1.64
CA LEU A 118 8.30 -5.19 -3.05
C LEU A 118 9.59 -5.04 -3.89
N ASN A 119 9.69 -5.78 -4.99
CA ASN A 119 10.85 -5.73 -5.89
C ASN A 119 10.52 -4.93 -7.16
N ARG A 120 11.53 -4.29 -7.76
CA ARG A 120 11.43 -3.36 -8.89
C ARG A 120 10.76 -3.96 -10.12
N ILE A 121 9.47 -3.68 -10.29
CA ILE A 121 8.76 -3.82 -11.57
C ILE A 121 7.83 -2.61 -11.67
N ALA A 122 7.59 -2.07 -12.87
CA ALA A 122 6.57 -1.06 -13.14
C ALA A 122 5.17 -1.44 -12.57
N SER A 123 4.95 -2.73 -12.26
CA SER A 123 3.78 -3.22 -11.54
C SER A 123 3.69 -2.77 -10.08
N ASN A 124 4.76 -2.28 -9.45
CA ASN A 124 4.73 -1.80 -8.07
C ASN A 124 3.96 -0.49 -7.93
N ASN A 125 4.12 0.46 -8.85
CA ASN A 125 3.33 1.69 -8.83
C ASN A 125 1.85 1.37 -9.02
N ASN A 126 1.53 0.43 -9.91
CA ASN A 126 0.17 -0.05 -10.09
C ASN A 126 -0.35 -0.82 -8.86
N LEU A 127 0.50 -1.59 -8.19
CA LEU A 127 0.15 -2.31 -6.95
C LEU A 127 -0.13 -1.33 -5.82
N VAL A 128 0.78 -0.37 -5.59
CA VAL A 128 0.60 0.69 -4.59
C VAL A 128 -0.64 1.52 -4.92
N PHE A 129 -0.82 1.93 -6.17
CA PHE A 129 -2.02 2.66 -6.61
C PHE A 129 -3.29 1.86 -6.26
N ARG A 130 -3.39 0.60 -6.69
CA ARG A 130 -4.54 -0.27 -6.39
C ARG A 130 -4.75 -0.45 -4.88
N MET A 131 -3.68 -0.63 -4.11
CA MET A 131 -3.74 -0.72 -2.65
C MET A 131 -4.35 0.53 -2.03
N LEU A 132 -3.95 1.72 -2.48
CA LEU A 132 -4.50 2.97 -1.97
C LEU A 132 -5.98 3.12 -2.34
N ILE A 133 -6.36 2.80 -3.58
CA ILE A 133 -7.77 2.80 -4.02
C ILE A 133 -8.63 1.87 -3.15
N GLN A 134 -8.17 0.64 -2.94
CA GLN A 134 -8.93 -0.31 -2.13
C GLN A 134 -8.99 0.10 -0.66
N SER A 135 -7.94 0.73 -0.14
CA SER A 135 -7.97 1.30 1.21
C SER A 135 -9.05 2.39 1.34
N ILE A 136 -9.22 3.23 0.31
CA ILE A 136 -10.25 4.28 0.27
C ILE A 136 -11.64 3.66 0.18
N ASN A 137 -11.81 2.66 -0.70
CA ASN A 137 -13.11 2.01 -0.93
C ASN A 137 -13.48 0.96 0.14
N ARG A 138 -12.54 0.60 1.04
CA ARG A 138 -12.67 -0.53 1.97
C ARG A 138 -12.85 -1.89 1.27
N ASP A 139 -12.22 -2.04 0.10
CA ASP A 139 -12.27 -3.25 -0.72
C ASP A 139 -11.09 -4.20 -0.47
N GLY A 140 -11.17 -5.41 -1.02
CA GLY A 140 -10.13 -6.41 -0.91
C GLY A 140 -9.77 -6.67 0.55
N ILE A 141 -8.48 -6.67 0.88
CA ILE A 141 -8.02 -6.95 2.25
C ILE A 141 -8.55 -5.94 3.29
N PHE A 142 -8.91 -4.73 2.85
CA PHE A 142 -9.44 -3.68 3.72
C PHE A 142 -10.91 -3.91 4.14
N LYS A 143 -11.56 -4.99 3.65
CA LYS A 143 -12.80 -5.53 4.25
C LYS A 143 -12.58 -6.01 5.69
N TYR A 144 -11.34 -6.27 6.10
CA TYR A 144 -10.96 -6.58 7.50
C TYR A 144 -10.54 -5.32 8.29
N GLY A 145 -10.98 -4.14 7.87
CA GLY A 145 -10.72 -2.87 8.53
C GLY A 145 -9.39 -2.23 8.12
N ARG A 146 -8.74 -1.53 9.05
CA ARG A 146 -7.51 -0.77 8.77
C ARG A 146 -6.26 -1.66 8.78
N VAL A 147 -6.06 -2.37 7.67
CA VAL A 147 -4.92 -3.28 7.47
C VAL A 147 -3.63 -2.49 7.29
N ILE A 148 -2.73 -2.60 8.26
CA ILE A 148 -1.42 -1.93 8.20
C ILE A 148 -0.51 -2.70 7.24
N HIS A 149 0.17 -1.97 6.36
CA HIS A 149 1.13 -2.53 5.42
C HIS A 149 2.54 -2.06 5.80
N ASN A 150 3.43 -3.01 6.07
CA ASN A 150 4.84 -2.79 6.37
C ASN A 150 5.69 -3.38 5.24
N LEU A 151 6.03 -2.57 4.25
CA LEU A 151 6.65 -3.00 3.00
C LEU A 151 8.08 -2.47 2.89
N ILE A 152 9.05 -3.35 2.67
CA ILE A 152 10.42 -2.95 2.34
C ILE A 152 10.47 -2.62 0.86
N MET A 153 11.02 -1.46 0.53
CA MET A 153 11.22 -1.05 -0.86
C MET A 153 12.55 -0.31 -1.05
N PRO A 154 13.20 -0.46 -2.23
CA PRO A 154 14.36 0.34 -2.60
C PRO A 154 14.01 1.84 -2.64
N MET A 155 14.95 2.69 -2.23
CA MET A 155 14.79 4.15 -2.22
C MET A 155 14.42 4.73 -3.59
N GLU A 156 14.97 4.14 -4.65
CA GLU A 156 14.82 4.54 -6.05
C GLU A 156 13.47 4.19 -6.68
N ASP A 157 12.70 3.27 -6.08
CA ASP A 157 11.48 2.71 -6.67
C ASP A 157 10.22 3.46 -6.28
N TRP A 158 10.38 4.50 -5.49
CA TRP A 158 9.30 5.26 -4.95
C TRP A 158 9.44 6.68 -5.52
N GLY A 159 8.83 6.93 -6.69
CA GLY A 159 8.69 8.29 -7.24
C GLY A 159 7.87 9.24 -6.35
N ILE A 160 7.40 8.73 -5.21
CA ILE A 160 6.53 9.34 -4.23
C ILE A 160 7.37 9.66 -2.95
N CYS A 161 8.72 9.64 -3.02
CA CYS A 161 9.60 9.58 -1.85
C CYS A 161 10.06 10.97 -1.38
N ASP A 162 9.17 11.96 -1.42
CA ASP A 162 9.33 13.18 -0.61
C ASP A 162 8.04 13.65 0.06
N PHE A 163 7.48 12.80 0.91
CA PHE A 163 6.26 13.07 1.68
C PHE A 163 6.47 14.00 2.88
N LYS A 164 7.71 14.15 3.38
CA LYS A 164 8.04 15.01 4.52
C LYS A 164 9.52 15.41 4.43
N GLY A 165 9.84 16.57 3.85
CA GLY A 165 11.19 17.12 4.00
C GLY A 165 11.74 17.98 2.86
N MET A 166 11.12 18.02 1.68
CA MET A 166 11.58 18.90 0.61
C MET A 166 10.41 19.73 0.06
N GLU A 167 10.35 21.01 0.45
CA GLU A 167 9.44 22.03 -0.08
C GLU A 167 9.54 22.25 -1.61
N LYS A 168 10.39 21.48 -2.31
CA LYS A 168 10.75 21.67 -3.72
C LYS A 168 10.37 20.50 -4.65
N ILE A 169 9.80 19.39 -4.15
CA ILE A 169 9.41 18.27 -5.02
C ILE A 169 7.98 18.45 -5.54
N LYS A 170 7.81 18.25 -6.85
CA LYS A 170 6.53 18.34 -7.57
C LYS A 170 5.53 17.34 -6.96
N LYS A 171 4.40 17.86 -6.45
CA LYS A 171 3.24 17.09 -6.04
C LYS A 171 2.80 16.17 -7.19
N HIS A 172 2.71 14.86 -6.93
CA HIS A 172 2.30 13.84 -7.92
C HIS A 172 0.93 13.25 -7.56
N SER A 173 0.15 12.79 -8.54
CA SER A 173 -1.18 12.21 -8.32
C SER A 173 -1.19 11.10 -7.28
N LEU A 174 -0.18 10.23 -7.30
CA LEU A 174 0.00 9.14 -6.34
C LEU A 174 0.31 9.62 -4.90
N MET A 175 0.93 10.80 -4.73
CA MET A 175 1.11 11.42 -3.40
C MET A 175 -0.23 11.87 -2.84
N ILE A 176 -1.06 12.49 -3.67
CA ILE A 176 -2.41 12.88 -3.26
C ILE A 176 -3.26 11.67 -2.93
N LEU A 177 -3.22 10.64 -3.77
CA LEU A 177 -3.97 9.42 -3.50
C LEU A 177 -3.53 8.77 -2.18
N ALA A 178 -2.24 8.82 -1.86
CA ALA A 178 -1.73 8.34 -0.58
C ALA A 178 -2.23 9.16 0.61
N GLU A 179 -2.26 10.49 0.50
CA GLU A 179 -2.82 11.41 1.50
C GLU A 179 -4.31 11.15 1.75
N VAL A 180 -5.05 10.78 0.71
CA VAL A 180 -6.45 10.38 0.81
C VAL A 180 -6.61 9.02 1.51
N ALA A 181 -5.79 8.05 1.11
CA ALA A 181 -5.90 6.69 1.58
C ALA A 181 -5.44 6.51 3.03
N GLY A 182 -4.50 7.32 3.52
CA GLY A 182 -4.01 7.25 4.90
C GLY A 182 -2.64 7.88 5.14
N THR A 183 -1.95 7.40 6.16
CA THR A 183 -0.61 7.90 6.54
C THR A 183 0.47 6.95 6.06
N ILE A 184 1.51 7.51 5.42
CA ILE A 184 2.73 6.79 5.07
C ILE A 184 3.88 7.31 5.93
N LYS A 185 4.52 6.40 6.68
CA LYS A 185 5.74 6.65 7.43
C LYS A 185 6.90 5.91 6.79
N ARG A 186 8.08 6.55 6.78
CA ARG A 186 9.33 5.92 6.40
C ARG A 186 10.12 5.62 7.64
N ILE A 187 10.58 4.39 7.72
CA ILE A 187 11.42 3.92 8.80
C ILE A 187 12.76 3.55 8.16
N PRO A 188 13.85 4.27 8.49
CA PRO A 188 15.17 3.92 7.98
C PRO A 188 15.52 2.51 8.43
N ILE A 189 15.98 1.71 7.48
CA ILE A 189 16.58 0.40 7.76
C ILE A 189 18.09 0.60 7.77
N ASP A 190 18.79 -0.17 8.61
CA ASP A 190 20.25 -0.22 8.57
C ASP A 190 20.72 -0.49 7.13
N PRO A 191 21.54 0.39 6.51
CA PRO A 191 22.03 0.16 5.15
C PRO A 191 22.90 -1.11 5.02
N LYS A 192 23.37 -1.67 6.14
CA LYS A 192 24.05 -2.97 6.19
C LYS A 192 23.09 -4.15 6.14
N ALA A 193 21.79 -3.95 6.27
CA ALA A 193 20.79 -4.98 6.06
C ALA A 193 20.74 -5.35 4.56
N GLU A 194 21.56 -6.32 4.16
CA GLU A 194 21.69 -6.87 2.80
C GLU A 194 20.42 -7.61 2.30
N ILE A 195 19.22 -7.10 2.56
CA ILE A 195 17.96 -7.76 2.13
C ILE A 195 17.84 -7.69 0.60
N LEU A 196 18.33 -6.61 -0.01
CA LEU A 196 18.11 -6.31 -1.44
C LEU A 196 19.37 -5.80 -2.16
N ASN A 197 20.56 -5.87 -1.54
CA ASN A 197 21.82 -5.30 -2.06
C ASN A 197 21.74 -3.81 -2.46
N ARG A 198 20.79 -3.06 -1.90
CA ARG A 198 20.48 -1.66 -2.23
C ARG A 198 19.93 -0.90 -1.02
N PRO A 199 20.12 0.43 -0.95
CA PRO A 199 19.49 1.27 0.06
C PRO A 199 17.96 1.13 0.01
N SER A 200 17.38 0.71 1.13
CA SER A 200 15.96 0.39 1.24
C SER A 200 15.35 1.00 2.50
N PHE A 201 14.07 1.32 2.45
CA PHE A 201 13.30 1.79 3.60
C PHE A 201 12.19 0.81 3.92
N LEU A 202 11.81 0.77 5.20
CA LEU A 202 10.55 0.15 5.61
C LEU A 202 9.47 1.22 5.53
N PHE A 203 8.52 1.00 4.64
CA PHE A 203 7.35 1.85 4.48
C PHE A 203 6.21 1.28 5.30
N GLN A 204 5.70 2.10 6.20
CA GLN A 204 4.51 1.78 6.96
C GLN A 204 3.35 2.61 6.42
N PHE A 205 2.40 1.95 5.77
CA PHE A 205 1.12 2.54 5.40
C PHE A 205 0.05 2.16 6.42
N THR A 206 -0.62 3.19 6.94
CA THR A 206 -1.75 3.06 7.87
C THR A 206 -2.97 3.70 7.21
N PRO A 207 -4.02 2.91 6.88
CA PRO A 207 -5.26 3.44 6.31
C PRO A 207 -5.89 4.54 7.16
N SER A 208 -6.49 5.52 6.50
CA SER A 208 -7.25 6.59 7.18
C SER A 208 -8.43 6.00 7.97
N GLU A 209 -8.83 6.70 9.03
CA GLU A 209 -10.04 6.40 9.81
C GLU A 209 -11.29 6.80 9.03
N THR A 210 -11.27 8.03 8.52
CA THR A 210 -12.35 8.63 7.77
C THR A 210 -11.91 8.85 6.34
N ARG A 211 -12.87 8.80 5.42
CA ARG A 211 -12.67 9.27 4.05
C ARG A 211 -12.57 10.79 4.10
N ASN A 212 -11.47 11.34 3.57
CA ASN A 212 -11.18 12.78 3.56
C ASN A 212 -11.47 13.43 2.18
N ILE A 213 -12.23 12.74 1.34
CA ILE A 213 -12.78 13.24 0.07
C ILE A 213 -14.27 12.89 0.00
N GLN A 214 -15.06 13.74 -0.64
CA GLN A 214 -16.49 13.52 -0.87
C GLN A 214 -16.75 12.91 -2.24
N ALA A 215 -15.99 13.28 -3.26
CA ALA A 215 -16.16 12.77 -4.62
C ALA A 215 -15.95 11.24 -4.68
N PRO A 216 -16.76 10.49 -5.47
CA PRO A 216 -16.50 9.08 -5.75
C PRO A 216 -15.06 8.82 -6.19
N THR A 217 -14.47 7.73 -5.68
CA THR A 217 -13.04 7.42 -5.89
C THR A 217 -12.67 7.33 -7.37
N ASN A 218 -13.56 6.80 -8.21
CA ASN A 218 -13.34 6.72 -9.66
C ASN A 218 -13.24 8.11 -10.29
N SER A 219 -14.17 9.00 -9.95
CA SER A 219 -14.22 10.39 -10.42
C SER A 219 -12.99 11.16 -9.94
N PHE A 220 -12.67 11.06 -8.64
CA PHE A 220 -11.47 11.67 -8.07
C PHE A 220 -10.19 11.21 -8.76
N THR A 221 -10.02 9.90 -8.97
CA THR A 221 -8.80 9.35 -9.59
C THR A 221 -8.70 9.67 -11.06
N ARG A 222 -9.82 9.79 -11.76
CA ARG A 222 -9.88 10.28 -13.14
C ARG A 222 -9.42 11.73 -13.23
N VAL A 223 -9.93 12.60 -12.36
CA VAL A 223 -9.50 14.01 -12.26
C VAL A 223 -8.00 14.10 -11.98
N LEU A 224 -7.48 13.37 -10.98
CA LEU A 224 -6.05 13.35 -10.70
C LEU A 224 -5.21 12.91 -11.90
N THR A 225 -5.67 11.87 -12.61
CA THR A 225 -4.95 11.33 -13.77
C THR A 225 -4.81 12.38 -14.87
N ILE A 226 -5.87 13.14 -15.14
CA ILE A 226 -5.90 14.14 -16.20
C ILE A 226 -5.14 15.40 -15.79
N LEU A 227 -5.46 15.99 -14.63
CA LEU A 227 -4.85 17.24 -14.19
C LEU A 227 -3.33 17.12 -14.04
N PHE A 228 -2.84 16.03 -13.45
CA PHE A 228 -1.41 15.87 -13.19
C PHE A 228 -0.58 15.51 -14.43
N THR A 229 -1.19 15.29 -15.61
CA THR A 229 -0.44 15.22 -16.88
C THR A 229 0.32 16.52 -17.17
N ARG A 230 -0.22 17.65 -16.70
CA ARG A 230 0.32 19.00 -16.89
C ARG A 230 0.36 19.75 -15.57
N SER A 231 0.95 19.12 -14.55
CA SER A 231 0.94 19.62 -13.16
C SER A 231 1.48 21.05 -12.95
N SER A 232 2.29 21.58 -13.87
CA SER A 232 2.84 22.94 -13.81
C SER A 232 1.94 24.01 -14.44
N GLU A 233 0.96 23.62 -15.26
CA GLU A 233 0.02 24.54 -15.90
C GLU A 233 -1.08 24.95 -14.92
N ALA A 234 -1.71 26.10 -15.18
CA ALA A 234 -2.91 26.55 -14.51
C ALA A 234 -4.00 25.48 -14.61
N TRP A 235 -4.71 25.19 -13.53
CA TRP A 235 -5.62 24.04 -13.48
C TRP A 235 -6.77 24.02 -14.50
N PRO A 236 -7.30 25.14 -15.01
CA PRO A 236 -8.36 25.10 -16.01
C PRO A 236 -7.90 24.45 -17.32
N GLU A 237 -6.65 24.67 -17.74
CA GLU A 237 -6.10 24.18 -19.00
C GLU A 237 -6.14 22.64 -19.13
N PRO A 238 -5.62 21.85 -18.16
CA PRO A 238 -5.81 20.40 -18.18
C PRO A 238 -7.23 19.97 -17.79
N ALA A 239 -8.00 20.77 -17.03
CA ALA A 239 -9.39 20.46 -16.70
C ALA A 239 -10.30 20.46 -17.93
N MET A 240 -10.02 21.29 -18.95
CA MET A 240 -10.72 21.27 -20.25
C MET A 240 -10.66 19.93 -20.99
N ARG A 241 -9.78 19.01 -20.57
CA ARG A 241 -9.68 17.65 -21.12
C ARG A 241 -10.60 16.65 -20.42
N LEU A 242 -11.23 17.06 -19.32
CA LEU A 242 -12.33 16.33 -18.71
C LEU A 242 -13.57 16.51 -19.59
N GLU A 243 -14.45 15.52 -19.57
CA GLU A 243 -15.79 15.68 -20.11
C GLU A 243 -16.50 16.81 -19.35
N ASN A 244 -17.13 17.73 -20.09
CA ASN A 244 -17.76 18.93 -19.52
C ASN A 244 -16.78 19.86 -18.76
N GLY A 245 -15.50 19.91 -19.17
CA GLY A 245 -14.45 20.69 -18.50
C GLY A 245 -14.78 22.17 -18.32
N ASP A 246 -15.43 22.79 -19.30
CA ASP A 246 -15.93 24.17 -19.24
C ASP A 246 -16.97 24.38 -18.12
N LEU A 247 -17.92 23.46 -18.01
CA LEU A 247 -18.93 23.48 -16.95
C LEU A 247 -18.30 23.25 -15.57
N ILE A 248 -17.36 22.31 -15.45
CA ILE A 248 -16.61 22.07 -14.20
C ILE A 248 -15.90 23.35 -13.77
N ILE A 249 -15.21 24.02 -14.70
CA ILE A 249 -14.48 25.24 -14.41
C ILE A 249 -15.42 26.34 -13.91
N SER A 250 -16.61 26.47 -14.50
CA SER A 250 -17.60 27.47 -14.10
C SER A 250 -18.25 27.21 -12.73
N GLN A 251 -18.21 25.97 -12.22
CA GLN A 251 -18.89 25.55 -10.99
C GLN A 251 -18.03 25.58 -9.75
N VAL A 252 -16.70 25.61 -9.89
CA VAL A 252 -15.77 25.56 -8.76
C VAL A 252 -15.16 26.93 -8.48
N ASP A 253 -15.10 27.29 -7.20
CA ASP A 253 -14.52 28.55 -6.74
C ASP A 253 -13.02 28.35 -6.43
N ILE A 254 -12.22 28.27 -7.49
CA ILE A 254 -10.76 28.09 -7.42
C ILE A 254 -10.10 29.15 -8.31
N ASP A 255 -9.07 29.80 -7.81
CA ASP A 255 -8.24 30.75 -8.57
C ASP A 255 -7.81 30.13 -9.92
N PRO A 256 -8.25 30.68 -11.08
CA PRO A 256 -7.99 30.10 -12.39
C PRO A 256 -6.51 30.12 -12.77
N ASP A 257 -5.70 31.00 -12.19
CA ASP A 257 -4.27 31.08 -12.47
C ASP A 257 -3.45 30.07 -11.66
N LYS A 258 -4.09 29.39 -10.69
CA LYS A 258 -3.42 28.47 -9.77
C LYS A 258 -2.92 27.22 -10.51
N PRO A 259 -1.62 26.90 -10.45
CA PRO A 259 -1.09 25.68 -11.05
C PRO A 259 -1.64 24.42 -10.39
N VAL A 260 -1.88 23.35 -11.16
CA VAL A 260 -2.40 22.06 -10.64
C VAL A 260 -1.60 21.53 -9.44
N ARG A 261 -0.26 21.59 -9.49
CA ARG A 261 0.62 21.13 -8.41
C ARG A 261 0.42 21.85 -7.08
N GLN A 262 -0.20 23.03 -7.10
CA GLN A 262 -0.49 23.85 -5.91
C GLN A 262 -1.92 23.66 -5.41
N LEU A 263 -2.78 22.93 -6.12
CA LEU A 263 -4.12 22.61 -5.65
C LEU A 263 -4.06 21.81 -4.35
N THR A 264 -4.85 22.24 -3.37
CA THR A 264 -5.09 21.54 -2.11
C THR A 264 -5.96 20.31 -2.34
N LEU A 265 -6.00 19.41 -1.35
CA LEU A 265 -6.88 18.24 -1.44
C LEU A 265 -8.36 18.65 -1.57
N LYS A 266 -8.78 19.70 -0.85
CA LYS A 266 -10.15 20.22 -0.89
C LYS A 266 -10.52 20.74 -2.28
N GLU A 267 -9.63 21.47 -2.93
CA GLU A 267 -9.85 21.98 -4.29
C GLU A 267 -9.92 20.83 -5.32
N LEU A 268 -9.04 19.83 -5.20
CA LEU A 268 -9.10 18.65 -6.05
C LEU A 268 -10.39 17.84 -5.85
N ASP A 269 -10.89 17.76 -4.61
CA ASP A 269 -12.15 17.11 -4.28
C ASP A 269 -13.35 17.88 -4.86
N GLN A 270 -13.34 19.21 -4.82
CA GLN A 270 -14.37 20.05 -5.45
C GLN A 270 -14.43 19.84 -6.97
N ILE A 271 -13.28 19.83 -7.65
CA ILE A 271 -13.22 19.55 -9.10
C ILE A 271 -13.77 18.15 -9.39
N ALA A 272 -13.42 17.15 -8.57
CA ALA A 272 -13.90 15.79 -8.72
C ALA A 272 -15.40 15.64 -8.44
N MET A 273 -15.97 16.37 -7.48
CA MET A 273 -17.41 16.42 -7.22
C MET A 273 -18.16 17.07 -8.39
N ALA A 274 -17.65 18.17 -8.93
CA ALA A 274 -18.24 18.83 -10.09
C ALA A 274 -18.19 17.93 -11.34
N TYR A 275 -17.07 17.23 -11.55
CA TYR A 275 -16.95 16.22 -12.61
C TYR A 275 -17.99 15.11 -12.45
N ASP A 276 -18.13 14.56 -11.23
CA ASP A 276 -19.07 13.46 -10.93
C ASP A 276 -20.53 13.86 -11.12
N ALA A 277 -20.91 15.08 -10.76
CA ALA A 277 -22.28 15.60 -10.91
C ALA A 277 -22.71 15.80 -12.38
N LEU A 278 -21.76 15.74 -13.32
CA LEU A 278 -21.97 15.95 -14.75
C LEU A 278 -21.82 14.66 -15.58
N LEU A 279 -21.61 13.52 -14.94
CA LEU A 279 -21.63 12.18 -15.54
C LEU A 279 -23.04 11.58 -15.52
#